data_AF-A0A1B6IZE1-F1
#
_entry.id   AF-A0A1B6IZE1-F1
#
_cell.length_a   1.000
_cell.length_b   1.000
_cell.length_c   1.000
_cell.angle_alpha   90.00
_cell.angle_beta   90.00
_cell.angle_gamma   90.00
#
_symmetry.space_group_name_H-M   'P 1'
#
loop_
_entity.id
_entity.type
_entity.pdbx_description
1 polymer ?
#
loop_
_entity_poly.entity_id
_entity_poly.type
_entity_poly.pdbx_seq_one_letter_code
_entity_poly.pdbx_strand_id
1 'polypeptide(L)'
;MHSTRTNCVRVSPTVFAVLLLWILPCRGVVRRCKIKVHSTDSDLDIEDLMLSSSVEEDYYTENDIISKSTNTTKNVSVDYPTAEEGPFLEGDIIPSASNVQFTDLGAKWPNATVPFLFHNMMSYDGRLQVLKAMNEYHRHTCIQFQKRGAERDYLVIGSSYQYVCASSVGRQGGAQLLHLGPACTRNIGTPMHELMHALGFYHEHMRPDRDRYVYINYSNI
;
A
#
# COMPACT_ATOMS: atom_id res chain seq x y z
N MET A 1 15.78 -31.12 -10.60
CA MET A 1 15.63 -29.67 -10.75
C MET A 1 15.24 -29.09 -9.40
N HIS A 2 16.18 -28.48 -8.69
CA HIS A 2 15.95 -27.91 -7.36
C HIS A 2 15.41 -26.49 -7.51
N SER A 3 14.18 -26.28 -7.04
CA SER A 3 13.57 -24.96 -6.87
C SER A 3 14.28 -24.25 -5.72
N THR A 4 15.07 -23.21 -6.03
CA THR A 4 15.65 -22.32 -5.02
C THR A 4 14.54 -21.45 -4.45
N ARG A 5 14.00 -21.84 -3.29
CA ARG A 5 13.17 -20.96 -2.45
C ARG A 5 14.04 -19.81 -1.95
N THR A 6 13.89 -18.62 -2.53
CA THR A 6 14.36 -17.37 -1.94
C THR A 6 13.51 -17.09 -0.71
N ASN A 7 13.93 -17.63 0.44
CA ASN A 7 13.40 -17.20 1.73
C ASN A 7 13.71 -15.70 1.87
N CYS A 8 12.68 -14.86 2.03
CA CYS A 8 12.83 -13.49 2.48
C CYS A 8 13.70 -13.48 3.75
N VAL A 9 14.94 -13.03 3.60
CA VAL A 9 15.83 -12.81 4.74
C VAL A 9 15.15 -11.72 5.58
N ARG A 10 14.94 -11.98 6.88
CA ARG A 10 14.54 -10.93 7.83
C ARG A 10 15.54 -9.78 7.69
N VAL A 11 15.11 -8.69 7.09
CA VAL A 11 15.92 -7.46 7.07
C VAL A 11 15.99 -7.00 8.53
N SER A 12 17.20 -6.86 9.05
CA SER A 12 17.43 -6.33 10.39
C SER A 12 16.73 -4.96 10.52
N PRO A 13 16.08 -4.65 11.65
CA PRO A 13 15.34 -3.40 11.86
C PRO A 13 16.19 -2.12 11.70
N THR A 14 17.50 -2.26 11.49
CA THR A 14 18.47 -1.17 11.29
C THR A 14 18.61 -0.65 9.85
N VAL A 15 17.92 -1.21 8.85
CA VAL A 15 18.07 -0.77 7.44
C VAL A 15 16.87 0.02 6.87
N PHE A 16 15.73 0.08 7.58
CA PHE A 16 14.55 0.84 7.11
C PHE A 16 14.49 2.31 7.59
N ALA A 17 15.44 2.76 8.42
CA ALA A 17 15.43 4.11 8.98
C ALA A 17 15.90 5.24 8.01
N VAL A 18 15.99 5.00 6.70
CA VAL A 18 16.49 6.03 5.74
C VAL A 18 15.49 6.38 4.62
N LEU A 19 14.31 5.75 4.57
CA LEU A 19 13.30 6.07 3.54
C LEU A 19 12.30 7.17 3.94
N LEU A 20 12.46 7.83 5.10
CA LEU A 20 11.55 8.87 5.60
C LEU A 20 12.19 10.24 5.88
N LEU A 21 13.31 10.59 5.23
CA LEU A 21 13.99 11.89 5.42
C LEU A 21 14.38 12.61 4.11
N TRP A 22 13.50 12.64 3.11
CA TRP A 22 13.70 13.48 1.91
C TRP A 22 12.52 14.42 1.63
N ILE A 23 12.03 15.13 2.64
CA ILE A 23 11.25 16.37 2.45
C ILE A 23 11.62 17.40 3.53
N LEU A 24 12.84 17.93 3.51
CA LEU A 24 13.14 19.26 4.06
C LEU A 24 14.24 19.94 3.22
N PRO A 25 14.12 21.24 2.91
CA PRO A 25 15.02 21.92 1.99
C PRO A 25 16.37 22.17 2.66
N CYS A 26 17.46 21.68 2.05
CA CYS A 26 18.81 22.09 2.42
C CYS A 26 18.97 23.60 2.18
N ARG A 27 18.92 24.40 3.24
CA ARG A 27 19.52 25.74 3.26
C ARG A 27 21.02 25.59 3.46
N GLY A 28 21.78 26.12 2.51
CA GLY A 28 23.15 26.56 2.74
C GLY A 28 24.25 25.71 2.07
N VAL A 29 24.93 26.36 1.13
CA VAL A 29 26.21 25.99 0.49
C VAL A 29 26.14 24.95 -0.64
N VAL A 30 26.15 25.50 -1.85
CA VAL A 30 26.28 24.79 -3.14
C VAL A 30 27.58 24.00 -3.19
N ARG A 31 27.49 22.66 -3.15
CA ARG A 31 28.43 21.78 -3.85
C ARG A 31 27.64 20.71 -4.60
N ARG A 32 27.73 20.76 -5.94
CA ARG A 32 27.15 19.78 -6.85
C ARG A 32 27.73 18.40 -6.55
N CYS A 33 26.99 17.55 -5.85
CA CYS A 33 27.23 16.12 -5.88
C CYS A 33 26.68 15.61 -7.22
N LYS A 34 27.57 15.42 -8.21
CA LYS A 34 27.22 14.67 -9.42
C LYS A 34 27.18 13.19 -9.04
N ILE A 35 26.02 12.70 -8.63
CA ILE A 35 25.75 11.26 -8.65
C ILE A 35 25.42 10.94 -10.11
N LYS A 36 26.34 10.24 -10.79
CA LYS A 36 26.04 9.60 -12.06
C LYS A 36 25.19 8.38 -11.74
N VAL A 37 23.87 8.54 -11.69
CA VAL A 37 22.96 7.39 -11.75
C VAL A 37 23.03 6.89 -13.18
N HIS A 38 23.62 5.72 -13.36
CA HIS A 38 23.58 5.03 -14.63
C HIS A 38 22.14 4.52 -14.79
N SER A 39 21.28 5.32 -15.44
CA SER A 39 19.92 4.93 -15.78
C SER A 39 19.99 3.98 -16.98
N THR A 40 19.85 2.70 -16.72
CA THR A 40 19.53 1.71 -17.75
C THR A 40 18.40 0.86 -17.18
N ASP A 41 17.27 0.83 -17.90
CA ASP A 41 16.08 -0.02 -17.74
C ASP A 41 14.98 0.38 -16.71
N SER A 42 14.48 1.63 -16.73
CA SER A 42 13.31 2.02 -15.90
C SER A 42 11.94 1.91 -16.58
N ASP A 43 11.89 2.03 -17.90
CA ASP A 43 10.62 2.20 -18.62
C ASP A 43 10.09 0.87 -19.17
N LEU A 44 10.98 -0.08 -19.49
CA LEU A 44 10.62 -1.37 -20.07
C LEU A 44 9.96 -2.32 -19.05
N ASP A 45 10.41 -2.36 -17.80
CA ASP A 45 9.81 -3.18 -16.74
C ASP A 45 8.40 -2.68 -16.35
N ILE A 46 8.19 -1.35 -16.42
CA ILE A 46 6.88 -0.75 -16.16
C ILE A 46 5.94 -0.99 -17.34
N GLU A 47 6.41 -0.88 -18.58
CA GLU A 47 5.61 -1.22 -19.76
C GLU A 47 5.22 -2.71 -19.78
N ASP A 48 6.09 -3.63 -19.35
CA ASP A 48 5.77 -5.06 -19.26
C ASP A 48 4.76 -5.36 -18.14
N LEU A 49 4.89 -4.70 -16.98
CA LEU A 49 3.88 -4.72 -15.92
C LEU A 49 2.53 -4.14 -16.40
N MET A 50 2.57 -3.09 -17.23
CA MET A 50 1.38 -2.51 -17.84
C MET A 50 0.76 -3.46 -18.88
N LEU A 51 1.56 -4.07 -19.77
CA LEU A 51 1.10 -4.98 -20.81
C LEU A 51 0.51 -6.28 -20.23
N SER A 52 1.12 -6.80 -19.17
CA SER A 52 0.60 -7.96 -18.43
C SER A 52 -0.67 -7.59 -17.63
N SER A 53 -0.83 -6.32 -17.22
CA SER A 53 -2.06 -5.84 -16.60
C SER A 53 -3.21 -5.64 -17.60
N SER A 54 -2.92 -5.29 -18.85
CA SER A 54 -3.93 -5.09 -19.90
C SER A 54 -4.48 -6.41 -20.45
N VAL A 55 -5.48 -6.95 -19.76
CA VAL A 55 -6.52 -7.78 -20.38
C VAL A 55 -7.86 -7.28 -19.83
N GLU A 56 -8.73 -6.85 -20.73
CA GLU A 56 -10.03 -6.20 -20.54
C GLU A 56 -11.11 -7.00 -19.76
N GLU A 57 -10.78 -7.98 -18.92
CA GLU A 57 -11.77 -8.99 -18.49
C GLU A 57 -11.86 -9.32 -17.00
N ASP A 58 -11.38 -8.49 -16.10
CA ASP A 58 -11.61 -8.68 -14.65
C ASP A 58 -11.99 -7.38 -13.95
N TYR A 59 -13.10 -6.77 -14.40
CA TYR A 59 -13.69 -5.61 -13.74
C TYR A 59 -14.35 -6.03 -12.42
N TYR A 60 -13.82 -5.56 -11.30
CA TYR A 60 -14.46 -5.65 -10.00
C TYR A 60 -15.05 -4.29 -9.62
N THR A 61 -16.32 -4.27 -9.28
CA THR A 61 -16.99 -3.13 -8.67
C THR A 61 -16.96 -3.25 -7.14
N GLU A 62 -17.13 -2.13 -6.43
CA GLU A 62 -17.28 -2.14 -4.96
C GLU A 62 -18.38 -3.11 -4.51
N ASN A 63 -19.44 -3.28 -5.30
CA ASN A 63 -20.53 -4.25 -5.04
C ASN A 63 -20.08 -5.72 -5.18
N ASP A 64 -19.11 -6.03 -6.06
CA ASP A 64 -18.54 -7.38 -6.21
C ASP A 64 -17.63 -7.75 -5.03
N ILE A 65 -17.04 -6.74 -4.38
CA ILE A 65 -16.23 -6.91 -3.16
C ILE A 65 -17.16 -7.13 -1.95
N ILE A 66 -18.21 -6.33 -1.83
CA ILE A 66 -19.20 -6.43 -0.75
C ILE A 66 -19.95 -7.77 -0.82
N SER A 67 -20.40 -8.20 -2.01
CA SER A 67 -21.12 -9.47 -2.18
C SER A 67 -20.28 -10.73 -1.97
N LYS A 68 -18.94 -10.64 -2.01
CA LYS A 68 -18.03 -11.73 -1.62
C LYS A 68 -17.65 -11.68 -0.14
N SER A 69 -17.83 -10.53 0.52
CA SER A 69 -17.65 -10.33 1.96
C SER A 69 -18.89 -10.73 2.79
N THR A 70 -20.08 -10.81 2.17
CA THR A 70 -21.39 -11.03 2.83
C THR A 70 -21.62 -12.40 3.48
N ASN A 71 -20.62 -13.26 3.60
CA ASN A 71 -20.67 -14.31 4.62
C ASN A 71 -20.28 -13.82 6.03
N THR A 72 -19.84 -12.56 6.22
CA THR A 72 -19.44 -12.07 7.56
C THR A 72 -19.91 -10.68 7.98
N THR A 73 -20.40 -9.76 7.13
CA THR A 73 -20.85 -8.44 7.65
C THR A 73 -22.13 -7.92 7.04
N LYS A 74 -23.08 -7.59 7.93
CA LYS A 74 -24.31 -6.83 7.66
C LYS A 74 -23.99 -5.54 6.91
N ASN A 75 -24.85 -5.23 5.93
CA ASN A 75 -24.85 -4.00 5.13
C ASN A 75 -24.53 -2.76 5.98
N VAL A 76 -23.33 -2.22 5.82
CA VAL A 76 -23.04 -0.84 6.21
C VAL A 76 -22.76 -0.08 4.92
N SER A 77 -23.78 0.62 4.43
CA SER A 77 -23.59 1.69 3.46
C SER A 77 -22.90 2.84 4.20
N VAL A 78 -21.58 2.82 4.26
CA VAL A 78 -20.80 3.96 4.77
C VAL A 78 -20.66 4.93 3.61
N ASP A 79 -21.50 5.96 3.62
CA ASP A 79 -21.25 7.17 2.86
C ASP A 79 -20.02 7.83 3.49
N TYR A 80 -18.88 7.87 2.79
CA TYR A 80 -17.61 8.41 3.34
C TYR A 80 -17.52 9.90 3.02
N PRO A 81 -17.88 10.81 3.95
CA PRO A 81 -17.74 12.22 3.71
C PRO A 81 -16.32 12.59 4.12
N THR A 82 -15.44 12.79 3.15
CA THR A 82 -14.05 13.27 3.32
C THR A 82 -13.07 12.29 3.99
N ALA A 83 -11.78 12.48 3.67
CA ALA A 83 -10.68 11.64 4.15
C ALA A 83 -10.42 11.78 5.67
N GLU A 84 -10.92 12.85 6.30
CA GLU A 84 -10.65 13.15 7.71
C GLU A 84 -11.82 12.84 8.66
N GLU A 85 -13.02 12.53 8.13
CA GLU A 85 -14.22 12.22 8.96
C GLU A 85 -14.77 10.80 8.73
N GLY A 86 -14.08 9.97 7.94
CA GLY A 86 -14.42 8.55 7.80
C GLY A 86 -14.12 7.73 9.07
N PRO A 87 -14.70 6.52 9.24
CA PRO A 87 -14.44 5.63 10.38
C PRO A 87 -13.05 4.97 10.35
N PHE A 88 -12.03 5.66 9.83
CA PHE A 88 -10.65 5.17 9.72
C PHE A 88 -9.90 5.43 11.02
N LEU A 89 -9.22 4.40 11.52
CA LEU A 89 -8.28 4.53 12.61
C LEU A 89 -7.09 5.37 12.13
N GLU A 90 -6.68 6.37 12.91
CA GLU A 90 -5.51 7.23 12.59
C GLU A 90 -5.60 7.91 11.21
N GLY A 91 -6.81 8.10 10.69
CA GLY A 91 -7.10 8.83 9.44
C GLY A 91 -7.15 7.96 8.17
N ASP A 92 -6.41 6.86 8.10
CA ASP A 92 -6.26 6.05 6.87
C ASP A 92 -6.26 4.52 7.10
N ILE A 93 -6.36 4.04 8.34
CA ILE A 93 -6.39 2.60 8.63
C ILE A 93 -7.82 2.10 8.68
N ILE A 94 -8.14 1.13 7.81
CA ILE A 94 -9.43 0.44 7.81
C ILE A 94 -9.42 -0.65 8.89
N PRO A 95 -10.22 -0.52 9.97
CA PRO A 95 -10.25 -1.52 11.03
C PRO A 95 -10.73 -2.87 10.50
N SER A 96 -10.08 -3.96 10.91
CA SER A 96 -10.56 -5.31 10.59
C SER A 96 -11.90 -5.57 11.29
N ALA A 97 -12.87 -6.16 10.59
CA ALA A 97 -14.17 -6.55 11.16
C ALA A 97 -14.05 -7.65 12.22
N SER A 98 -12.92 -8.34 12.27
CA SER A 98 -12.59 -9.31 13.30
C SER A 98 -11.92 -8.62 14.49
N ASN A 99 -12.34 -8.97 15.72
CA ASN A 99 -11.78 -8.50 17.00
C ASN A 99 -10.30 -8.93 17.20
N VAL A 100 -9.42 -8.58 16.27
CA VAL A 100 -8.00 -8.90 16.32
C VAL A 100 -7.37 -7.92 17.29
N GLN A 101 -6.89 -8.45 18.41
CA GLN A 101 -6.17 -7.66 19.41
C GLN A 101 -4.96 -7.01 18.74
N PHE A 102 -4.65 -5.77 19.14
CA PHE A 102 -3.52 -4.94 18.68
C PHE A 102 -2.12 -5.59 18.83
N THR A 103 -2.07 -6.80 19.36
CA THR A 103 -0.88 -7.65 19.49
C THR A 103 -0.58 -8.49 18.25
N ASP A 104 -1.54 -8.67 17.35
CA ASP A 104 -1.33 -9.41 16.11
C ASP A 104 -0.95 -8.42 15.02
N LEU A 105 0.34 -8.32 14.71
CA LEU A 105 0.80 -7.72 13.45
C LEU A 105 -0.07 -8.33 12.35
N GLY A 106 -0.83 -7.49 11.63
CA GLY A 106 -1.82 -7.96 10.65
C GLY A 106 -1.27 -9.12 9.82
N ALA A 107 -2.12 -10.13 9.54
CA ALA A 107 -1.61 -11.41 9.04
C ALA A 107 -0.71 -11.21 7.81
N LYS A 108 0.43 -11.89 7.79
CA LYS A 108 1.40 -11.67 6.71
C LYS A 108 0.90 -12.28 5.39
N TRP A 109 1.35 -11.69 4.29
CA TRP A 109 1.20 -12.27 2.96
C TRP A 109 2.14 -13.48 2.80
N PRO A 110 1.62 -14.66 2.40
CA PRO A 110 2.45 -15.84 2.17
C PRO A 110 3.51 -15.59 1.10
N ASN A 111 4.69 -16.15 1.29
CA ASN A 111 5.82 -16.06 0.34
C ASN A 111 6.24 -14.63 -0.05
N ALA A 112 5.87 -13.62 0.75
CA ALA A 112 6.06 -12.21 0.43
C ALA A 112 5.44 -11.78 -0.90
N THR A 113 4.40 -12.50 -1.34
CA THR A 113 3.71 -12.24 -2.59
C THR A 113 2.34 -11.64 -2.29
N VAL A 114 2.05 -10.51 -2.92
CA VAL A 114 0.77 -9.80 -2.80
C VAL A 114 0.08 -9.82 -4.17
N PRO A 115 -0.88 -10.72 -4.39
CA PRO A 115 -1.69 -10.69 -5.60
C PRO A 115 -2.57 -9.43 -5.61
N PHE A 116 -2.71 -8.77 -6.75
CA PHE A 116 -3.54 -7.58 -6.87
C PHE A 116 -4.32 -7.50 -8.18
N LEU A 117 -5.39 -6.72 -8.15
CA LEU A 117 -6.15 -6.25 -9.31
C LEU A 117 -6.40 -4.75 -9.17
N PHE A 118 -6.57 -4.06 -10.29
CA PHE A 118 -7.01 -2.67 -10.29
C PHE A 118 -8.54 -2.57 -10.34
N HIS A 119 -9.09 -1.68 -9.52
CA HIS A 119 -10.49 -1.29 -9.60
C HIS A 119 -10.75 -0.61 -10.96
N ASN A 120 -11.93 -0.84 -11.54
CA ASN A 120 -12.26 -0.35 -12.88
C ASN A 120 -12.22 1.20 -13.00
N MET A 121 -12.59 1.90 -11.93
CA MET A 121 -12.58 3.36 -11.81
C MET A 121 -11.18 3.99 -11.71
N MET A 122 -10.11 3.22 -11.48
CA MET A 122 -8.77 3.79 -11.39
C MET A 122 -8.25 4.17 -12.77
N SER A 123 -7.87 5.45 -12.94
CA SER A 123 -7.33 6.00 -14.18
C SER A 123 -5.99 5.36 -14.58
N TYR A 124 -5.64 5.45 -15.86
CA TYR A 124 -4.35 4.97 -16.38
C TYR A 124 -3.16 5.57 -15.62
N ASP A 125 -3.15 6.90 -15.45
CA ASP A 125 -2.09 7.58 -14.70
C ASP A 125 -2.02 7.14 -13.24
N GLY A 126 -3.17 6.87 -12.62
CA GLY A 126 -3.23 6.34 -11.26
C GLY A 126 -2.60 4.95 -11.15
N ARG A 127 -2.94 4.04 -12.09
CA ARG A 127 -2.31 2.71 -12.18
C ARG A 127 -0.79 2.82 -12.36
N LEU A 128 -0.32 3.77 -13.18
CA LEU A 128 1.10 4.02 -13.38
C LEU A 128 1.82 4.44 -12.10
N GLN A 129 1.22 5.30 -11.27
CA GLN A 129 1.83 5.66 -9.99
C GLN A 129 1.87 4.48 -9.02
N VAL A 130 0.83 3.64 -8.99
CA VAL A 130 0.83 2.42 -8.17
C VAL A 130 1.90 1.44 -8.61
N LEU A 131 2.03 1.19 -9.92
CA LEU A 131 3.06 0.28 -10.44
C LEU A 131 4.48 0.80 -10.16
N LYS A 132 4.71 2.11 -10.28
CA LYS A 132 5.97 2.73 -9.86
C LYS A 132 6.25 2.53 -8.36
N ALA A 133 5.23 2.69 -7.52
CA ALA A 133 5.34 2.41 -6.08
C ALA A 133 5.65 0.94 -5.79
N MET A 134 5.02 0.00 -6.49
CA MET A 134 5.32 -1.44 -6.38
C MET A 134 6.76 -1.75 -6.79
N ASN A 135 7.26 -1.10 -7.86
CA ASN A 135 8.64 -1.28 -8.31
C ASN A 135 9.66 -0.82 -7.26
N GLU A 136 9.37 0.21 -6.47
CA GLU A 136 10.23 0.60 -5.34
C GLU A 136 10.38 -0.54 -4.31
N TYR A 137 9.30 -1.28 -4.04
CA TYR A 137 9.36 -2.48 -3.20
C TYR A 137 10.14 -3.62 -3.87
N HIS A 138 9.92 -3.88 -5.16
CA HIS A 138 10.65 -4.92 -5.90
C HIS A 138 12.17 -4.67 -5.91
N ARG A 139 12.58 -3.40 -6.00
CA ARG A 139 14.00 -3.00 -6.02
C ARG A 139 14.68 -3.09 -4.66
N HIS A 140 13.96 -2.82 -3.58
CA HIS A 140 14.56 -2.65 -2.25
C HIS A 140 14.21 -3.78 -1.27
N THR A 141 13.30 -4.67 -1.63
CA THR A 141 12.79 -5.72 -0.75
C THR A 141 12.58 -7.02 -1.51
N CYS A 142 12.22 -8.08 -0.78
CA CYS A 142 11.80 -9.35 -1.37
C CYS A 142 10.29 -9.40 -1.64
N ILE A 143 9.53 -8.34 -1.34
CA ILE A 143 8.09 -8.28 -1.60
C ILE A 143 7.85 -8.32 -3.10
N GLN A 144 6.88 -9.13 -3.53
CA GLN A 144 6.47 -9.28 -4.92
C GLN A 144 4.98 -8.94 -5.05
N PHE A 145 4.67 -7.80 -5.66
CA PHE A 145 3.33 -7.52 -6.17
C PHE A 145 3.15 -8.20 -7.52
N GLN A 146 2.11 -9.00 -7.68
CA GLN A 146 1.82 -9.71 -8.93
C GLN A 146 0.34 -9.56 -9.29
N LYS A 147 0.04 -9.50 -10.60
CA LYS A 147 -1.34 -9.58 -11.06
C LYS A 147 -1.96 -10.88 -10.55
N ARG A 148 -3.13 -10.76 -9.95
CA ARG A 148 -3.86 -11.92 -9.45
C ARG A 148 -4.24 -12.84 -10.60
N GLY A 149 -4.02 -14.14 -10.42
CA GLY A 149 -4.64 -15.21 -11.17
C GLY A 149 -5.82 -15.79 -10.40
N ALA A 150 -5.60 -16.90 -9.70
CA ALA A 150 -6.63 -17.65 -8.97
C ALA A 150 -6.54 -17.51 -7.44
N GLU A 151 -5.67 -16.65 -6.93
CA GLU A 151 -5.44 -16.51 -5.49
C GLU A 151 -6.71 -16.06 -4.77
N ARG A 152 -7.00 -16.71 -3.64
CA ARG A 152 -8.16 -16.38 -2.80
C ARG A 152 -8.01 -15.01 -2.13
N ASP A 153 -6.82 -14.72 -1.65
CA ASP A 153 -6.50 -13.50 -0.91
C ASP A 153 -5.73 -12.55 -1.82
N TYR A 154 -6.21 -11.32 -1.99
CA TYR A 154 -5.63 -10.37 -2.94
C TYR A 154 -6.11 -8.94 -2.64
N LEU A 155 -5.36 -7.96 -3.15
CA LEU A 155 -5.75 -6.55 -3.13
C LEU A 155 -6.63 -6.21 -4.34
N VAL A 156 -7.67 -5.42 -4.10
CA VAL A 156 -8.33 -4.63 -5.15
C VAL A 156 -7.91 -3.19 -4.93
N ILE A 157 -7.24 -2.57 -5.91
CA ILE A 157 -6.59 -1.27 -5.74
C ILE A 157 -7.36 -0.18 -6.48
N GLY A 158 -7.79 0.84 -5.74
CA GLY A 158 -8.50 2.01 -6.27
C GLY A 158 -9.95 2.12 -5.78
N SER A 159 -10.52 3.31 -5.86
CA SER A 159 -11.90 3.59 -5.42
C SER A 159 -12.53 4.76 -6.17
N SER A 160 -13.87 4.86 -6.12
CA SER A 160 -14.61 6.04 -6.63
C SER A 160 -14.34 7.31 -5.82
N TYR A 161 -14.06 7.17 -4.53
CA TYR A 161 -13.96 8.29 -3.60
C TYR A 161 -12.71 9.13 -3.87
N GLN A 162 -12.90 10.35 -4.39
CA GLN A 162 -11.85 11.23 -4.90
C GLN A 162 -10.65 11.41 -3.96
N TYR A 163 -10.91 11.53 -2.67
CA TYR A 163 -9.93 11.93 -1.65
C TYR A 163 -9.58 10.85 -0.63
N VAL A 164 -10.21 9.67 -0.69
CA VAL A 164 -9.98 8.63 0.30
C VAL A 164 -8.74 7.83 -0.08
N CYS A 165 -7.74 7.85 0.80
CA CYS A 165 -6.54 7.03 0.77
C CYS A 165 -6.56 6.21 2.06
N ALA A 166 -6.72 4.89 1.95
CA ALA A 166 -6.87 4.05 3.13
C ALA A 166 -6.63 2.57 2.82
N SER A 167 -6.17 1.82 3.82
CA SER A 167 -5.86 0.40 3.70
C SER A 167 -6.02 -0.32 5.02
N SER A 168 -6.39 -1.60 4.99
CA SER A 168 -6.31 -2.45 6.18
C SER A 168 -4.86 -2.84 6.46
N VAL A 169 -4.51 -3.00 7.73
CA VAL A 169 -3.16 -3.43 8.11
C VAL A 169 -2.99 -4.94 7.94
N GLY A 170 -2.13 -5.34 7.01
CA GLY A 170 -1.85 -6.74 6.69
C GLY A 170 -2.91 -7.41 5.81
N ARG A 171 -2.74 -8.71 5.59
CA ARG A 171 -3.67 -9.58 4.86
C ARG A 171 -4.91 -9.87 5.70
N GLN A 172 -6.09 -9.55 5.18
CA GLN A 172 -7.38 -9.75 5.85
C GLN A 172 -8.02 -11.13 5.52
N GLY A 173 -7.63 -11.73 4.40
CA GLY A 173 -8.25 -12.93 3.85
C GLY A 173 -9.41 -12.60 2.91
N GLY A 174 -9.46 -13.26 1.76
CA GLY A 174 -10.34 -12.87 0.66
C GLY A 174 -9.86 -11.61 -0.08
N ALA A 175 -10.76 -11.04 -0.88
CA ALA A 175 -10.53 -9.74 -1.52
C ALA A 175 -10.55 -8.64 -0.46
N GLN A 176 -9.52 -7.79 -0.40
CA GLN A 176 -9.52 -6.59 0.44
C GLN A 176 -9.27 -5.35 -0.43
N LEU A 177 -10.03 -4.29 -0.16
CA LEU A 177 -9.93 -3.04 -0.88
C LEU A 177 -8.78 -2.19 -0.31
N LEU A 178 -7.96 -1.65 -1.19
CA LEU A 178 -6.97 -0.61 -0.90
C LEU A 178 -7.46 0.66 -1.61
N HIS A 179 -8.00 1.59 -0.82
CA HIS A 179 -8.57 2.83 -1.34
C HIS A 179 -7.46 3.76 -1.79
N LEU A 180 -7.46 4.06 -3.09
CA LEU A 180 -6.64 5.10 -3.69
C LEU A 180 -7.55 5.88 -4.63
N GLY A 181 -8.17 6.92 -4.08
CA GLY A 181 -8.84 7.94 -4.88
C GLY A 181 -7.87 8.67 -5.82
N PRO A 182 -8.36 9.30 -6.90
CA PRO A 182 -7.50 10.05 -7.82
C PRO A 182 -6.60 11.12 -7.17
N ALA A 183 -6.98 11.69 -6.01
CA ALA A 183 -6.10 12.62 -5.28
C ALA A 183 -4.89 11.92 -4.64
N CYS A 184 -5.02 10.64 -4.30
CA CYS A 184 -3.98 9.81 -3.68
C CYS A 184 -2.89 9.42 -4.69
N THR A 185 -3.19 9.37 -5.98
CA THR A 185 -2.24 8.93 -7.01
C THR A 185 -1.60 10.09 -7.77
N ARG A 186 -1.38 11.23 -7.11
CA ARG A 186 -0.65 12.38 -7.72
C ARG A 186 0.86 12.17 -7.77
N ASN A 187 1.37 11.27 -6.93
CA ASN A 187 2.76 10.81 -6.89
C ASN A 187 2.78 9.38 -6.33
N ILE A 188 3.97 8.78 -6.23
CA ILE A 188 4.13 7.40 -5.76
C ILE A 188 4.08 7.26 -4.24
N GLY A 189 4.24 8.33 -3.48
CA GLY A 189 4.40 8.30 -2.02
C GLY A 189 3.18 7.76 -1.28
N THR A 190 1.98 8.27 -1.60
CA THR A 190 0.74 7.78 -1.00
C THR A 190 0.45 6.32 -1.40
N PRO A 191 0.55 5.88 -2.67
CA PRO A 191 0.48 4.47 -3.01
C PRO A 191 1.50 3.60 -2.25
N MET A 192 2.75 4.05 -2.10
CA MET A 192 3.75 3.31 -1.32
C MET A 192 3.31 3.14 0.15
N HIS A 193 2.78 4.20 0.75
CA HIS A 193 2.27 4.22 2.13
C HIS A 193 1.11 3.24 2.32
N GLU A 194 0.09 3.29 1.47
CA GLU A 194 -1.08 2.39 1.59
C GLU A 194 -0.73 0.92 1.30
N LEU A 195 0.22 0.67 0.38
CA LEU A 195 0.78 -0.66 0.17
C LEU A 195 1.55 -1.14 1.42
N MET A 196 2.20 -0.23 2.16
CA MET A 196 2.90 -0.55 3.40
C MET A 196 1.92 -0.98 4.50
N HIS A 197 0.78 -0.30 4.62
CA HIS A 197 -0.32 -0.74 5.47
C HIS A 197 -0.77 -2.15 5.10
N ALA A 198 -1.03 -2.42 3.82
CA ALA A 198 -1.42 -3.74 3.35
C ALA A 198 -0.36 -4.83 3.65
N LEU A 199 0.92 -4.47 3.76
CA LEU A 199 2.01 -5.36 4.15
C LEU A 199 2.10 -5.62 5.67
N GLY A 200 1.38 -4.86 6.50
CA GLY A 200 1.28 -5.07 7.93
C GLY A 200 1.92 -3.99 8.80
N PHE A 201 2.22 -2.81 8.25
CA PHE A 201 2.80 -1.70 9.01
C PHE A 201 1.72 -0.73 9.49
N TYR A 202 1.91 -0.26 10.71
CA TYR A 202 1.17 0.84 11.31
C TYR A 202 2.00 2.13 11.18
N HIS A 203 1.40 3.30 11.43
CA HIS A 203 2.18 4.55 11.44
C HIS A 203 3.29 4.51 12.49
N GLU A 204 4.43 5.10 12.15
CA GLU A 204 5.63 5.09 12.99
C GLU A 204 5.40 5.76 14.36
N HIS A 205 4.57 6.81 14.40
CA HIS A 205 4.20 7.49 15.65
C HIS A 205 3.30 6.64 16.55
N MET A 206 2.86 5.44 16.14
CA MET A 206 2.15 4.51 17.01
C MET A 206 3.08 3.51 17.72
N ARG A 207 4.39 3.58 17.48
CA ARG A 207 5.33 2.72 18.19
C ARG A 207 5.20 2.86 19.71
N PRO A 208 5.25 1.75 20.48
CA PRO A 208 5.19 1.79 21.94
C PRO A 208 6.30 2.64 22.59
N ASP A 209 7.42 2.83 21.89
CA ASP A 209 8.56 3.61 22.37
C ASP A 209 8.65 5.03 21.79
N ARG A 210 7.60 5.52 21.09
CA ARG A 210 7.58 6.84 20.43
C ARG A 210 7.90 8.00 21.37
N ASP A 211 7.48 7.92 22.64
CA ASP A 211 7.58 9.03 23.60
C ASP A 211 9.05 9.31 23.98
N ARG A 212 9.99 8.46 23.53
CA ARG A 212 11.43 8.69 23.60
C ARG A 212 11.98 9.55 22.47
N TYR A 213 11.22 9.75 21.39
CA TYR A 213 11.67 10.41 20.15
C TYR A 213 10.81 11.61 19.77
N VAL A 214 9.52 11.59 20.10
CA VAL A 214 8.56 12.65 19.79
C VAL A 214 7.74 13.03 21.01
N TYR A 215 7.33 14.30 21.07
CA TYR A 215 6.38 14.80 22.05
C TYR A 215 5.08 15.18 21.34
N ILE A 216 3.97 14.60 21.77
CA ILE A 216 2.65 14.92 21.23
C ILE A 216 2.09 16.10 22.00
N ASN A 217 1.99 17.25 21.34
CA ASN A 217 1.33 18.40 21.94
C ASN A 217 -0.20 18.29 21.77
N TYR A 218 -0.84 17.62 22.72
CA TYR A 218 -2.29 17.38 22.71
C TYR A 218 -3.16 18.64 22.71
N SER A 219 -2.60 19.83 23.01
CA SER A 219 -3.36 21.09 22.90
C SER A 219 -3.61 21.55 21.45
N ASN A 220 -2.90 20.95 20.49
CA ASN A 220 -2.89 21.38 19.08
C ASN A 220 -3.46 20.31 18.13
N ILE A 221 -4.21 19.34 18.67
CA ILE A 221 -4.86 18.26 17.91
C ILE A 221 -6.32 18.63 17.71
#